data_AF-X0INR6-F1
#
_entry.id   AF-X0INR6-F1
#
_cell.length_a   1.000
_cell.length_b   1.000
_cell.length_c   1.000
_cell.angle_alpha   90.00
_cell.angle_beta   90.00
_cell.angle_gamma   90.00
#
_symmetry.space_group_name_H-M   'P 1'
#
loop_
_entity.id
_entity.type
_entity.pdbx_description
1 polymer ?
#
loop_
_entity_poly.entity_id
_entity_poly.type
_entity_poly.pdbx_seq_one_letter_code
_entity_poly.pdbx_strand_id
1 'polypeptide(L)'
;MSMDADPNNVIPGVISFAVAAIKAAYAEPSVKRFVFTSSSSAAVVSQRDVPGVKVTEESWSEGAIKKAWADPPYTPDRRGAVYAASKAQAEQAIWKYHKEHRSEKPELVVNTVLPNFNWGSSIDPVNQGYPSSSGLPVLLFKGQVTPFHSLIVPQYYIDVEDTGRLHVAAAIFDHVKEQRIFGFAGRFSWDAILDILRKNFPNRTFPENFSGGEDPNEIEPRDKAEQLLKDLGRPGWTSLEESILSNVEAVAKTEEDPKL
;
A
#
# COMPACT_ATOMS: atom_id res chain seq x y z
N MET A 1 3.62 13.54 -0.26
CA MET A 1 2.38 13.64 0.55
C MET A 1 2.76 14.15 1.93
N SER A 2 2.04 15.13 2.46
CA SER A 2 2.32 15.69 3.79
C SER A 2 1.83 14.74 4.89
N MET A 3 2.60 14.57 5.96
CA MET A 3 2.22 13.84 7.18
C MET A 3 1.78 14.82 8.27
N ASP A 4 1.04 15.86 7.90
CA ASP A 4 0.48 16.84 8.83
C ASP A 4 -0.66 16.21 9.66
N ALA A 5 -0.80 16.66 10.89
CA ALA A 5 -1.89 16.26 11.79
C ALA A 5 -3.18 17.06 11.55
N ASP A 6 -3.10 18.23 10.90
CA ASP A 6 -4.28 19.03 10.54
C ASP A 6 -4.91 18.49 9.25
N PRO A 7 -6.16 17.97 9.28
CA PRO A 7 -6.83 17.45 8.09
C PRO A 7 -7.01 18.51 7.00
N ASN A 8 -7.14 19.80 7.37
CA ASN A 8 -7.36 20.89 6.43
C ASN A 8 -6.14 21.13 5.52
N ASN A 9 -4.94 20.81 6.00
CA ASN A 9 -3.70 20.97 5.25
C ASN A 9 -3.41 19.81 4.27
N VAL A 10 -4.13 18.69 4.39
CA VAL A 10 -3.82 17.46 3.64
C VAL A 10 -4.98 17.02 2.77
N ILE A 11 -6.14 16.77 3.36
CA ILE A 11 -7.25 16.05 2.72
C ILE A 11 -7.81 16.80 1.51
N PRO A 12 -8.10 18.12 1.56
CA PRO A 12 -8.65 18.84 0.41
C PRO A 12 -7.75 18.81 -0.83
N GLY A 13 -6.44 18.88 -0.63
CA GLY A 13 -5.46 18.79 -1.72
C GLY A 13 -5.46 17.42 -2.37
N VAL A 14 -5.42 16.34 -1.58
CA VAL A 14 -5.43 14.96 -2.10
C VAL A 14 -6.72 14.66 -2.86
N ILE A 15 -7.88 15.11 -2.35
CA ILE A 15 -9.17 14.98 -3.06
C ILE A 15 -9.13 15.76 -4.38
N SER A 16 -8.65 17.01 -4.39
CA SER A 16 -8.57 17.82 -5.61
C SER A 16 -7.68 17.17 -6.68
N PHE A 17 -6.53 16.62 -6.29
CA PHE A 17 -5.66 15.90 -7.24
C PHE A 17 -6.35 14.68 -7.84
N ALA A 18 -7.04 13.88 -7.02
CA ALA A 18 -7.76 12.70 -7.50
C ALA A 18 -8.89 13.09 -8.48
N VAL A 19 -9.71 14.07 -8.10
CA VAL A 19 -10.82 14.57 -8.94
C VAL A 19 -10.32 15.18 -10.24
N ALA A 20 -9.21 15.92 -10.22
CA ALA A 20 -8.60 16.47 -11.43
C ALA A 20 -8.16 15.37 -12.41
N ALA A 21 -7.56 14.29 -11.90
CA ALA A 21 -7.11 13.16 -12.72
C ALA A 21 -8.28 12.44 -13.42
N ILE A 22 -9.36 12.13 -12.70
CA ILE A 22 -10.51 11.47 -13.33
C ILE A 22 -11.25 12.41 -14.30
N LYS A 23 -11.36 13.71 -13.99
CA LYS A 23 -11.89 14.70 -14.94
C LYS A 23 -11.12 14.72 -16.25
N ALA A 24 -9.79 14.67 -16.19
CA ALA A 24 -8.96 14.59 -17.39
C ALA A 24 -9.21 13.30 -18.19
N ALA A 25 -9.39 12.16 -17.51
CA ALA A 25 -9.73 10.89 -18.16
C ALA A 25 -11.11 10.91 -18.85
N TYR A 26 -12.09 11.61 -18.29
CA TYR A 26 -13.39 11.83 -18.93
C TYR A 26 -13.29 12.77 -20.13
N ALA A 27 -12.50 13.85 -20.01
CA ALA A 27 -12.34 14.85 -21.06
C ALA A 27 -11.58 14.33 -22.30
N GLU A 28 -10.73 13.31 -22.15
CA GLU A 28 -9.90 12.78 -23.23
C GLU A 28 -10.54 11.54 -23.90
N PRO A 29 -11.10 11.61 -25.14
CA PRO A 29 -11.84 10.51 -25.75
C PRO A 29 -11.05 9.20 -25.94
N SER A 30 -9.73 9.31 -26.10
CA SER A 30 -8.86 8.15 -26.29
C SER A 30 -8.68 7.30 -25.03
N VAL A 31 -8.87 7.87 -23.83
CA VAL A 31 -8.75 7.12 -22.56
C VAL A 31 -9.95 6.19 -22.40
N LYS A 32 -9.68 4.88 -22.29
CA LYS A 32 -10.70 3.83 -22.08
C LYS A 32 -10.69 3.24 -20.67
N ARG A 33 -9.59 3.39 -19.95
CA ARG A 33 -9.36 2.78 -18.65
C ARG A 33 -8.67 3.80 -17.74
N PHE A 34 -9.18 3.95 -16.53
CA PHE A 34 -8.57 4.78 -15.50
C PHE A 34 -8.39 3.92 -14.24
N VAL A 35 -7.14 3.78 -13.79
CA VAL A 35 -6.80 3.02 -12.59
C VAL A 35 -6.23 3.97 -11.56
N PHE A 36 -6.92 4.12 -10.43
CA PHE A 36 -6.46 4.98 -9.34
C PHE A 36 -5.72 4.18 -8.28
N THR A 37 -4.48 4.55 -8.00
CA THR A 37 -3.72 3.99 -6.87
C THR A 37 -4.23 4.59 -5.56
N SER A 38 -5.07 3.84 -4.88
CA SER A 38 -5.53 4.13 -3.52
C SER A 38 -4.53 3.56 -2.50
N SER A 39 -5.00 3.04 -1.38
CA SER A 39 -4.20 2.49 -0.28
C SER A 39 -5.05 1.53 0.52
N SER A 40 -4.45 0.49 1.12
CA SER A 40 -5.13 -0.34 2.12
C SER A 40 -5.80 0.47 3.23
N SER A 41 -5.16 1.59 3.62
CA SER A 41 -5.65 2.55 4.61
C SER A 41 -6.94 3.29 4.23
N ALA A 42 -7.39 3.18 2.98
CA ALA A 42 -8.71 3.65 2.57
C ALA A 42 -9.83 2.72 3.08
N ALA A 43 -9.53 1.43 3.20
CA ALA A 43 -10.47 0.39 3.64
C ALA A 43 -10.34 0.08 5.14
N VAL A 44 -9.12 -0.13 5.64
CA VAL A 44 -8.88 -0.47 7.05
C VAL A 44 -7.54 0.08 7.54
N VAL A 45 -7.46 0.45 8.82
CA VAL A 45 -6.21 0.82 9.50
C VAL A 45 -5.93 -0.19 10.60
N SER A 46 -4.84 -0.93 10.46
CA SER A 46 -4.35 -1.88 11.45
C SER A 46 -3.93 -1.18 12.74
N GLN A 47 -4.29 -1.76 13.88
CA GLN A 47 -4.03 -1.21 15.21
C GLN A 47 -3.66 -2.33 16.19
N ARG A 48 -2.74 -2.05 17.11
CA ARG A 48 -2.41 -2.96 18.21
C ARG A 48 -3.58 -3.03 19.19
N ASP A 49 -3.80 -4.21 19.75
CA ASP A 49 -4.76 -4.45 20.85
C ASP A 49 -6.22 -4.09 20.51
N VAL A 50 -6.55 -3.96 19.22
CA VAL A 50 -7.91 -3.76 18.72
C VAL A 50 -8.38 -5.04 18.03
N PRO A 51 -9.56 -5.59 18.37
CA PRO A 51 -10.12 -6.74 17.65
C PRO A 51 -10.20 -6.47 16.15
N GLY A 52 -9.81 -7.46 15.35
CA GLY A 52 -9.86 -7.34 13.91
C GLY A 52 -11.26 -7.25 13.36
N VAL A 53 -11.35 -6.72 12.14
CA VAL A 53 -12.61 -6.66 11.39
C VAL A 53 -12.51 -7.51 10.13
N LYS A 54 -13.67 -7.94 9.64
CA LYS A 54 -13.79 -8.52 8.30
C LYS A 54 -13.95 -7.38 7.29
N VAL A 55 -12.98 -7.24 6.39
CA VAL A 55 -12.93 -6.24 5.34
C VAL A 55 -13.52 -6.81 4.05
N THR A 56 -14.42 -6.05 3.44
CA THR A 56 -15.06 -6.34 2.16
C THR A 56 -14.81 -5.21 1.15
N GLU A 57 -15.26 -5.38 -0.10
CA GLU A 57 -15.18 -4.34 -1.14
C GLU A 57 -15.93 -3.05 -0.78
N GLU A 58 -16.86 -3.10 0.16
CA GLU A 58 -17.62 -1.93 0.65
C GLU A 58 -17.01 -1.27 1.89
N SER A 59 -15.93 -1.84 2.43
CA SER A 59 -15.31 -1.33 3.66
C SER A 59 -14.55 -0.02 3.43
N TRP A 60 -14.76 0.92 4.33
CA TRP A 60 -14.08 2.22 4.39
C TRP A 60 -13.54 2.46 5.79
N SER A 61 -12.43 3.20 5.89
CA SER A 61 -11.81 3.58 7.17
C SER A 61 -12.56 4.71 7.89
N GLU A 62 -13.85 4.48 8.17
CA GLU A 62 -14.75 5.47 8.81
C GLU A 62 -14.22 5.96 10.15
N GLY A 63 -13.63 5.07 10.96
CA GLY A 63 -13.00 5.45 12.22
C GLY A 63 -11.83 6.42 12.05
N ALA A 64 -11.02 6.24 10.98
CA ALA A 64 -9.92 7.14 10.68
C ALA A 64 -10.42 8.49 10.14
N ILE A 65 -11.45 8.49 9.29
CA ILE A 65 -12.10 9.72 8.81
C ILE A 65 -12.64 10.52 10.00
N LYS A 66 -13.38 9.88 10.90
CA LYS A 66 -13.89 10.52 12.12
C LYS A 66 -12.78 11.06 13.01
N LYS A 67 -11.70 10.30 13.21
CA LYS A 67 -10.55 10.73 14.02
C LYS A 67 -9.81 11.92 13.38
N ALA A 68 -9.64 11.92 12.06
CA ALA A 68 -8.98 13.00 11.34
C ALA A 68 -9.72 14.34 11.52
N TRP A 69 -11.04 14.33 11.33
CA TRP A 69 -11.91 15.52 11.38
C TRP A 69 -12.43 15.89 12.77
N ALA A 70 -11.97 15.24 13.84
CA ALA A 70 -12.34 15.64 15.20
C ALA A 70 -11.89 17.09 15.51
N ASP A 71 -12.50 17.72 16.51
CA ASP A 71 -12.11 19.08 16.91
C ASP A 71 -10.63 19.17 17.33
N PRO A 72 -9.99 20.36 17.20
CA PRO A 72 -8.63 20.59 17.68
C PRO A 72 -8.49 20.32 19.19
N PRO A 73 -7.27 20.03 19.67
CA PRO A 73 -5.99 20.19 18.98
C PRO A 73 -5.62 19.05 18.00
N TYR A 74 -4.95 19.42 16.91
CA TYR A 74 -4.42 18.50 15.89
C TYR A 74 -3.04 17.95 16.30
N THR A 75 -3.04 16.98 17.20
CA THR A 75 -1.82 16.39 17.78
C THR A 75 -1.15 15.37 16.85
N PRO A 76 0.18 15.10 16.98
CA PRO A 76 0.91 14.20 16.10
C PRO A 76 0.37 12.77 15.98
N ASP A 77 -0.34 12.25 16.98
CA ASP A 77 -0.99 10.92 16.95
C ASP A 77 -2.17 10.84 15.95
N ARG A 78 -2.59 11.98 15.41
CA ARG A 78 -3.63 12.08 14.39
C ARG A 78 -3.10 11.88 12.97
N ARG A 79 -1.78 12.00 12.74
CA ARG A 79 -1.17 11.93 11.40
C ARG A 79 -1.55 10.67 10.61
N GLY A 80 -1.55 9.51 11.26
CA GLY A 80 -1.98 8.25 10.64
C GLY A 80 -3.45 8.27 10.22
N ALA A 81 -4.32 8.84 11.04
CA ALA A 81 -5.73 9.00 10.72
C ALA A 81 -5.96 10.01 9.60
N VAL A 82 -5.24 11.14 9.58
CA VAL A 82 -5.30 12.13 8.49
C VAL A 82 -4.85 11.51 7.16
N TYR A 83 -3.76 10.74 7.17
CA TYR A 83 -3.30 10.01 5.99
C TYR A 83 -4.39 9.03 5.49
N ALA A 84 -4.88 8.16 6.38
CA ALA A 84 -5.91 7.18 6.03
C ALA A 84 -7.20 7.84 5.50
N ALA A 85 -7.67 8.90 6.16
CA ALA A 85 -8.81 9.69 5.73
C ALA A 85 -8.59 10.35 4.36
N SER A 86 -7.38 10.88 4.11
CA SER A 86 -7.05 11.47 2.80
C SER A 86 -7.13 10.44 1.67
N LYS A 87 -6.71 9.20 1.92
CA LYS A 87 -6.81 8.10 0.95
C LYS A 87 -8.25 7.66 0.74
N ALA A 88 -8.99 7.44 1.83
CA ALA A 88 -10.40 7.05 1.78
C ALA A 88 -11.24 8.08 1.03
N GLN A 89 -11.16 9.36 1.40
CA GLN A 89 -12.01 10.39 0.81
C GLN A 89 -11.61 10.75 -0.63
N ALA A 90 -10.33 10.62 -1.00
CA ALA A 90 -9.93 10.77 -2.39
C ALA A 90 -10.48 9.65 -3.27
N GLU A 91 -10.42 8.40 -2.81
CA GLU A 91 -11.02 7.27 -3.53
C GLU A 91 -12.55 7.39 -3.60
N GLN A 92 -13.22 7.79 -2.51
CA GLN A 92 -14.66 8.08 -2.52
C GLN A 92 -15.02 9.18 -3.52
N ALA A 93 -14.19 10.21 -3.67
CA ALA A 93 -14.40 11.28 -4.65
C ALA A 93 -14.25 10.79 -6.10
N ILE A 94 -13.30 9.88 -6.37
CA ILE A 94 -13.18 9.19 -7.66
C ILE A 94 -14.47 8.42 -7.97
N TRP A 95 -14.92 7.56 -7.04
CA TRP A 95 -16.13 6.76 -7.24
C TRP A 95 -17.39 7.61 -7.38
N LYS A 96 -17.51 8.69 -6.60
CA LYS A 96 -18.61 9.65 -6.71
C LYS A 96 -18.62 10.29 -8.10
N TYR A 97 -17.48 10.81 -8.56
CA TYR A 97 -17.39 11.45 -9.87
C TYR A 97 -17.73 10.47 -10.99
N HIS A 98 -17.18 9.26 -10.96
CA HIS A 98 -17.50 8.20 -11.93
C HIS A 98 -19.00 7.89 -11.96
N LYS A 99 -19.61 7.68 -10.78
CA LYS A 99 -21.05 7.39 -10.66
C LYS A 99 -21.92 8.49 -11.27
N GLU A 100 -21.56 9.75 -11.07
CA GLU A 100 -22.30 10.91 -11.56
C GLU A 100 -22.15 11.12 -13.08
N HIS A 101 -21.00 10.78 -13.67
CA HIS A 101 -20.67 11.13 -15.07
C HIS A 101 -20.60 9.91 -16.01
N ARG A 102 -20.70 8.67 -15.52
CA ARG A 102 -20.56 7.45 -16.35
C ARG A 102 -21.48 7.38 -17.58
N SER A 103 -22.63 8.06 -17.58
CA SER A 103 -23.49 8.16 -18.77
C SER A 103 -22.91 9.02 -19.89
N GLU A 104 -22.00 9.94 -19.58
CA GLU A 104 -21.32 10.83 -20.53
C GLU A 104 -20.27 10.08 -21.35
N LYS A 105 -19.69 9.00 -20.78
CA LYS A 105 -18.64 8.19 -21.38
C LYS A 105 -18.76 6.72 -20.96
N PRO A 106 -19.77 5.99 -21.47
CA PRO A 106 -20.10 4.63 -21.01
C PRO A 106 -18.99 3.60 -21.27
N GLU A 107 -18.03 3.90 -22.15
CA GLU A 107 -16.89 3.03 -22.43
C GLU A 107 -15.70 3.24 -21.48
N LEU A 108 -15.68 4.33 -20.70
CA LEU A 108 -14.62 4.55 -19.72
C LEU A 108 -14.83 3.65 -18.51
N VAL A 109 -13.90 2.73 -18.30
CA VAL A 109 -13.87 1.86 -17.12
C VAL A 109 -12.96 2.44 -16.06
N VAL A 110 -13.46 2.51 -14.83
CA VAL A 110 -12.72 2.98 -13.65
C VAL A 110 -12.50 1.82 -12.68
N ASN A 111 -11.28 1.67 -12.20
CA ASN A 111 -10.90 0.72 -11.15
C ASN A 111 -9.97 1.42 -10.14
N THR A 112 -9.87 0.88 -8.92
CA THR A 112 -8.89 1.33 -7.94
C THR A 112 -8.04 0.16 -7.44
N VAL A 113 -6.77 0.40 -7.12
CA VAL A 113 -5.87 -0.59 -6.51
C VAL A 113 -5.49 -0.09 -5.12
N LEU A 114 -5.71 -0.92 -4.11
CA LEU A 114 -5.47 -0.63 -2.70
C LEU A 114 -4.31 -1.52 -2.21
N PRO A 115 -3.06 -1.16 -2.52
CA PRO A 115 -1.93 -1.93 -2.01
C PRO A 115 -1.77 -1.69 -0.51
N ASN A 116 -1.37 -2.74 0.22
CA ASN A 116 -0.81 -2.60 1.56
C ASN A 116 0.68 -2.22 1.49
N PHE A 117 1.48 -2.51 2.52
CA PHE A 117 2.90 -2.20 2.54
C PHE A 117 3.63 -2.85 1.36
N ASN A 118 4.19 -2.01 0.49
CA ASN A 118 4.95 -2.48 -0.67
C ASN A 118 6.38 -2.83 -0.26
N TRP A 119 6.72 -4.11 -0.38
CA TRP A 119 8.07 -4.65 -0.32
C TRP A 119 8.53 -5.04 -1.73
N GLY A 120 9.82 -5.32 -1.92
CA GLY A 120 10.43 -5.61 -3.22
C GLY A 120 11.46 -4.58 -3.66
N SER A 121 12.20 -4.90 -4.72
CA SER A 121 13.35 -4.13 -5.21
C SER A 121 13.02 -2.67 -5.54
N SER A 122 14.00 -1.80 -5.33
CA SER A 122 14.01 -0.48 -5.96
C SER A 122 14.56 -0.60 -7.38
N ILE A 123 13.90 0.04 -8.34
CA ILE A 123 14.25 -0.05 -9.77
C ILE A 123 15.66 0.47 -10.05
N ASP A 124 16.06 1.55 -9.36
CA ASP A 124 17.36 2.18 -9.54
C ASP A 124 17.93 2.62 -8.18
N PRO A 125 18.50 1.68 -7.39
CA PRO A 125 19.04 1.99 -6.07
C PRO A 125 20.19 3.00 -6.13
N VAL A 126 20.90 3.08 -7.26
CA VAL A 126 22.05 3.99 -7.44
C VAL A 126 21.59 5.43 -7.52
N ASN A 127 20.55 5.72 -8.30
CA ASN A 127 20.08 7.10 -8.51
C ASN A 127 18.89 7.49 -7.63
N GLN A 128 18.10 6.53 -7.15
CA GLN A 128 16.88 6.77 -6.36
C GLN A 128 17.02 6.36 -4.89
N GLY A 129 18.08 5.62 -4.54
CA GLY A 129 18.19 4.97 -3.24
C GLY A 129 17.04 4.00 -3.01
N TYR A 130 16.53 3.99 -1.79
CA TYR A 130 15.40 3.15 -1.37
C TYR A 130 14.25 4.03 -0.87
N PRO A 131 13.43 4.59 -1.79
CA PRO A 131 12.40 5.53 -1.41
C PRO A 131 11.24 4.83 -0.66
N SER A 132 10.58 5.59 0.22
CA SER A 132 9.35 5.17 0.89
C SER A 132 9.52 3.88 1.72
N SER A 133 8.58 2.93 1.63
CA SER A 133 8.60 1.68 2.38
C SER A 133 9.84 0.82 2.08
N SER A 134 10.31 0.81 0.84
CA SER A 134 11.44 -0.04 0.39
C SER A 134 12.74 0.17 1.18
N GLY A 135 12.92 1.33 1.81
CA GLY A 135 14.10 1.63 2.64
C GLY A 135 14.07 0.99 4.02
N LEU A 136 12.91 0.60 4.55
CA LEU A 136 12.80 0.07 5.91
C LEU A 136 13.47 -1.31 6.06
N PRO A 137 13.24 -2.30 5.16
CA PRO A 137 13.99 -3.56 5.20
C PRO A 137 15.49 -3.35 5.05
N VAL A 138 15.93 -2.37 4.24
CA VAL A 138 17.35 -2.04 4.05
C VAL A 138 17.98 -1.44 5.31
N LEU A 139 17.25 -0.59 6.03
CA LEU A 139 17.71 -0.05 7.32
C LEU A 139 17.85 -1.18 8.35
N LEU A 140 16.87 -2.09 8.44
CA LEU A 140 16.99 -3.28 9.30
C LEU A 140 18.16 -4.17 8.90
N PHE A 141 18.40 -4.35 7.60
CA PHE A 141 19.53 -5.10 7.09
C PHE A 141 20.87 -4.52 7.52
N LYS A 142 20.95 -3.18 7.65
CA LYS A 142 22.10 -2.43 8.17
C LYS A 142 22.13 -2.34 9.70
N GLY A 143 21.26 -3.05 10.40
CA GLY A 143 21.17 -3.05 11.87
C GLY A 143 20.50 -1.81 12.46
N GLN A 144 19.77 -1.02 11.67
CA GLN A 144 19.19 0.24 12.09
C GLN A 144 17.68 0.13 12.31
N VAL A 145 17.24 0.33 13.56
CA VAL A 145 15.82 0.48 13.92
C VAL A 145 15.52 1.97 14.10
N THR A 146 14.58 2.49 13.32
CA THR A 146 14.18 3.91 13.34
C THR A 146 12.79 4.10 13.95
N PRO A 147 12.39 5.32 14.36
CA PRO A 147 11.04 5.59 14.85
C PRO A 147 9.93 5.17 13.89
N PHE A 148 10.19 5.12 12.57
CA PHE A 148 9.22 4.63 11.59
C PHE A 148 8.89 3.14 11.78
N HIS A 149 9.85 2.32 12.21
CA HIS A 149 9.60 0.91 12.50
C HIS A 149 8.63 0.76 13.69
N SER A 150 8.74 1.62 14.70
CA SER A 150 7.82 1.61 15.85
C SER A 150 6.40 2.09 15.50
N LEU A 151 6.26 2.96 14.49
CA LEU A 151 4.96 3.45 14.02
C LEU A 151 4.20 2.43 13.16
N ILE A 152 4.93 1.50 12.54
CA ILE A 152 4.35 0.48 11.66
C ILE A 152 4.06 -0.75 12.51
N VAL A 153 2.77 -0.99 12.73
CA VAL A 153 2.28 -2.19 13.42
C VAL A 153 2.24 -3.38 12.46
N PRO A 154 2.27 -4.63 12.97
CA PRO A 154 2.03 -5.81 12.15
C PRO A 154 0.75 -5.67 11.33
N GLN A 155 0.87 -5.90 10.02
CA GLN A 155 -0.20 -5.75 9.04
C GLN A 155 0.08 -6.58 7.79
N TYR A 156 -0.71 -6.43 6.75
CA TYR A 156 -0.44 -7.11 5.49
C TYR A 156 0.70 -6.46 4.71
N TYR A 157 1.28 -7.19 3.75
CA TYR A 157 2.18 -6.65 2.75
C TYR A 157 1.67 -6.96 1.35
N ILE A 158 2.37 -6.42 0.36
CA ILE A 158 2.31 -6.81 -1.05
C ILE A 158 3.68 -6.59 -1.69
N ASP A 159 4.05 -7.42 -2.65
CA ASP A 159 5.23 -7.18 -3.47
C ASP A 159 4.97 -6.05 -4.49
N VAL A 160 5.95 -5.16 -4.70
CA VAL A 160 5.82 -4.01 -5.58
C VAL A 160 5.55 -4.40 -7.03
N GLU A 161 6.11 -5.53 -7.50
CA GLU A 161 5.81 -6.03 -8.84
C GLU A 161 4.38 -6.58 -8.92
N ASP A 162 3.88 -7.23 -7.88
CA ASP A 162 2.49 -7.69 -7.83
C ASP A 162 1.52 -6.50 -7.78
N THR A 163 1.83 -5.44 -7.03
CA THR A 163 1.10 -4.17 -7.13
C THR A 163 1.09 -3.66 -8.57
N GLY A 164 2.23 -3.68 -9.26
CA GLY A 164 2.32 -3.30 -10.68
C GLY A 164 1.43 -4.17 -11.58
N ARG A 165 1.47 -5.49 -11.39
CA ARG A 165 0.64 -6.46 -12.13
C ARG A 165 -0.85 -6.22 -11.89
N LEU A 166 -1.28 -5.91 -10.66
CA LEU A 166 -2.68 -5.57 -10.38
C LEU A 166 -3.13 -4.30 -11.13
N HIS A 167 -2.26 -3.28 -11.25
CA HIS A 167 -2.57 -2.11 -12.07
C HIS A 167 -2.71 -2.48 -13.56
N VAL A 168 -1.85 -3.36 -14.06
CA VAL A 168 -1.95 -3.86 -15.44
C VAL A 168 -3.23 -4.65 -15.64
N ALA A 169 -3.57 -5.60 -14.76
CA ALA A 169 -4.82 -6.36 -14.80
C ALA A 169 -6.03 -5.42 -14.83
N ALA A 170 -6.05 -4.40 -13.97
CA ALA A 170 -7.11 -3.40 -13.92
C ALA A 170 -7.25 -2.59 -15.22
N ALA A 171 -6.14 -2.39 -15.93
CA ALA A 171 -6.12 -1.66 -17.19
C ALA A 171 -6.49 -2.54 -18.40
N ILE A 172 -6.16 -3.83 -18.41
CA ILE A 172 -6.27 -4.65 -19.63
C ILE A 172 -7.39 -5.70 -19.61
N PHE A 173 -7.79 -6.20 -18.45
CA PHE A 173 -8.78 -7.29 -18.40
C PHE A 173 -10.20 -6.77 -18.59
N ASP A 174 -10.90 -7.29 -19.59
CA ASP A 174 -12.28 -6.89 -19.89
C ASP A 174 -13.27 -7.19 -18.78
N HIS A 175 -13.02 -8.20 -17.95
CA HIS A 175 -13.91 -8.56 -16.85
C HIS A 175 -13.69 -7.72 -15.57
N VAL A 176 -12.62 -6.90 -15.52
CA VAL A 176 -12.34 -6.02 -14.36
C VAL A 176 -12.90 -4.63 -14.64
N LYS A 177 -14.12 -4.38 -14.14
CA LYS A 177 -14.80 -3.08 -14.29
C LYS A 177 -15.43 -2.67 -12.96
N GLU A 178 -15.25 -1.40 -12.60
CA GLU A 178 -15.82 -0.80 -11.39
C GLU A 178 -15.41 -1.54 -10.10
N GLN A 179 -14.15 -2.00 -10.03
CA GLN A 179 -13.63 -2.76 -8.89
C GLN A 179 -12.67 -1.96 -8.02
N ARG A 180 -12.73 -2.22 -6.71
CA ARG A 180 -11.69 -1.91 -5.74
C ARG A 180 -10.83 -3.17 -5.55
N ILE A 181 -9.57 -3.12 -5.95
CA ILE A 181 -8.68 -4.30 -5.99
C ILE A 181 -7.75 -4.27 -4.77
N PHE A 182 -7.87 -5.27 -3.89
CA PHE A 182 -7.22 -5.29 -2.58
C PHE A 182 -5.88 -6.03 -2.64
N GLY A 183 -4.79 -5.27 -2.73
CA GLY A 183 -3.42 -5.80 -2.73
C GLY A 183 -2.92 -6.17 -1.32
N PHE A 184 -3.34 -7.33 -0.81
CA PHE A 184 -3.02 -7.84 0.53
C PHE A 184 -2.47 -9.28 0.42
N ALA A 185 -1.17 -9.40 0.09
CA ALA A 185 -0.51 -10.67 -0.21
C ALA A 185 -0.41 -11.62 0.98
N GLY A 186 -0.02 -11.13 2.15
CA GLY A 186 0.05 -11.90 3.38
C GLY A 186 0.35 -10.99 4.55
N ARG A 187 0.46 -11.53 5.77
CA ARG A 187 0.81 -10.75 6.96
C ARG A 187 2.33 -10.65 7.13
N PHE A 188 2.78 -9.54 7.69
CA PHE A 188 4.16 -9.35 8.14
C PHE A 188 4.18 -8.74 9.54
N SER A 189 5.29 -9.01 10.24
CA SER A 189 5.75 -8.26 11.40
C SER A 189 7.24 -7.97 11.19
N TRP A 190 7.81 -7.03 11.97
CA TRP A 190 9.25 -6.81 11.89
C TRP A 190 10.03 -8.03 12.37
N ASP A 191 9.46 -8.82 13.28
CA ASP A 191 10.07 -10.05 13.79
C ASP A 191 10.14 -11.10 12.68
N ALA A 192 9.08 -11.25 11.87
CA ALA A 192 9.10 -12.12 10.70
C ALA A 192 10.13 -11.68 9.64
N ILE A 193 10.27 -10.37 9.42
CA ILE A 193 11.29 -9.82 8.52
C ILE A 193 12.70 -10.11 9.08
N LEU A 194 12.93 -9.90 10.38
CA LEU A 194 14.22 -10.20 11.02
C LEU A 194 14.56 -11.69 10.94
N ASP A 195 13.57 -12.58 11.09
CA ASP A 195 13.77 -14.02 10.96
C ASP A 195 14.17 -14.42 9.52
N ILE A 196 13.56 -13.81 8.50
CA ILE A 196 13.96 -13.97 7.10
C ILE A 196 15.41 -13.52 6.90
N LEU A 197 15.80 -12.36 7.44
CA LEU A 197 17.16 -11.84 7.32
C LEU A 197 18.18 -12.74 8.02
N ARG A 198 17.92 -13.18 9.26
CA ARG A 198 18.80 -14.10 10.01
C ARG A 198 18.96 -15.44 9.29
N LYS A 199 17.89 -15.99 8.73
CA LYS A 199 17.91 -17.25 7.98
C LYS A 199 18.80 -17.16 6.74
N ASN A 200 18.71 -16.06 5.97
CA ASN A 200 19.40 -15.93 4.70
C ASN A 200 20.81 -15.31 4.82
N PHE A 201 21.11 -14.64 5.93
CA PHE A 201 22.41 -14.03 6.19
C PHE A 201 22.95 -14.43 7.59
N PRO A 202 23.22 -15.73 7.83
CA PRO A 202 23.54 -16.26 9.17
C PRO A 202 24.85 -15.73 9.78
N ASN A 203 25.72 -15.15 8.94
CA ASN A 203 26.99 -14.55 9.38
C ASN A 203 26.84 -13.08 9.84
N ARG A 204 25.63 -12.51 9.77
CA ARG A 204 25.33 -11.14 10.19
C ARG A 204 24.62 -11.11 11.53
N THR A 205 24.87 -10.05 12.29
CA THR A 205 24.10 -9.73 13.50
C THR A 205 23.00 -8.75 13.14
N PHE A 206 21.76 -9.09 13.47
CA PHE A 206 20.58 -8.24 13.29
C PHE A 206 20.03 -7.80 14.64
N PRO A 207 19.21 -6.73 14.70
CA PRO A 207 18.52 -6.32 15.91
C PRO A 207 17.68 -7.44 16.51
N GLU A 208 17.45 -7.41 17.82
CA GLU A 208 16.50 -8.30 18.50
C GLU A 208 15.05 -8.05 18.04
N ASN A 209 14.18 -9.04 18.26
CA ASN A 209 12.76 -8.90 17.97
C ASN A 209 12.12 -7.78 18.81
N PHE A 210 11.25 -6.98 18.20
CA PHE A 210 10.71 -5.78 18.83
C PHE A 210 9.25 -5.49 18.46
N SER A 211 8.68 -6.18 17.47
CA SER A 211 7.35 -5.85 16.98
C SER A 211 6.25 -6.58 17.74
N GLY A 212 6.33 -7.91 17.88
CA GLY A 212 5.31 -8.76 18.50
C GLY A 212 3.92 -8.67 17.87
N GLY A 213 3.13 -9.74 18.02
CA GLY A 213 1.74 -9.77 17.56
C GLY A 213 1.56 -9.93 16.05
N GLU A 214 0.29 -9.91 15.63
CA GLU A 214 -0.14 -10.15 14.25
C GLU A 214 -1.33 -9.24 13.93
N ASP A 215 -1.54 -8.97 12.64
CA ASP A 215 -2.72 -8.26 12.18
C ASP A 215 -3.99 -9.10 12.35
N PRO A 216 -5.01 -8.60 13.09
CA PRO A 216 -6.20 -9.39 13.36
C PRO A 216 -7.26 -9.28 12.26
N ASN A 217 -7.09 -8.41 11.26
CA ASN A 217 -8.10 -8.18 10.23
C ASN A 217 -8.11 -9.31 9.21
N GLU A 218 -9.30 -9.61 8.68
CA GLU A 218 -9.50 -10.58 7.61
C GLU A 218 -9.92 -9.85 6.35
N ILE A 219 -9.20 -10.06 5.25
CA ILE A 219 -9.39 -9.32 4.00
C ILE A 219 -10.04 -10.24 2.97
N GLU A 220 -11.38 -10.29 2.95
CA GLU A 220 -12.14 -11.13 2.02
C GLU A 220 -11.77 -10.93 0.54
N PRO A 221 -11.61 -9.69 0.01
CA PRO A 221 -11.35 -9.50 -1.41
C PRO A 221 -9.91 -9.80 -1.85
N ARG A 222 -9.00 -10.18 -0.94
CA ARG A 222 -7.61 -10.45 -1.32
C ARG A 222 -7.50 -11.63 -2.29
N ASP A 223 -8.34 -12.64 -2.16
CA ASP A 223 -8.26 -13.84 -3.01
C ASP A 223 -8.73 -13.52 -4.45
N LYS A 224 -9.66 -12.56 -4.61
CA LYS A 224 -10.02 -12.02 -5.93
C LYS A 224 -8.84 -11.31 -6.58
N ALA A 225 -8.10 -10.50 -5.82
CA ALA A 225 -6.91 -9.83 -6.34
C ALA A 225 -5.80 -10.85 -6.69
N GLU A 226 -5.62 -11.91 -5.91
CA GLU A 226 -4.69 -12.99 -6.25
C GLU A 226 -5.07 -13.68 -7.57
N GLN A 227 -6.37 -13.89 -7.81
CA GLN A 227 -6.84 -14.48 -9.05
C GLN A 227 -6.44 -13.63 -10.26
N LEU A 228 -6.43 -12.30 -10.16
CA LEU A 228 -5.95 -11.43 -11.25
C LEU A 228 -4.47 -11.65 -11.56
N LEU A 229 -3.64 -11.95 -10.55
CA LEU A 229 -2.24 -12.33 -10.77
C LEU A 229 -2.14 -13.68 -11.49
N LYS A 230 -2.99 -14.65 -11.10
CA LYS A 230 -3.07 -15.96 -11.75
C LYS A 230 -3.49 -15.86 -13.21
N ASP A 231 -4.43 -14.99 -13.51
CA ASP A 231 -4.89 -14.70 -14.87
C ASP A 231 -3.79 -14.04 -15.72
N LEU A 232 -2.82 -13.34 -15.10
CA LEU A 232 -1.59 -12.84 -15.72
C LEU A 232 -0.46 -13.88 -15.80
N GLY A 233 -0.72 -15.13 -15.41
CA GLY A 233 0.25 -16.24 -15.47
C GLY A 233 1.17 -16.37 -14.25
N ARG A 234 0.88 -15.70 -13.13
CA ARG A 234 1.61 -15.91 -11.86
C ARG A 234 1.03 -17.11 -11.10
N PRO A 235 1.81 -17.79 -10.25
CA PRO A 235 1.27 -18.86 -9.39
C PRO A 235 0.35 -18.33 -8.28
N GLY A 236 0.50 -17.05 -7.90
CA GLY A 236 -0.21 -16.39 -6.80
C GLY A 236 0.60 -15.20 -6.33
N TRP A 237 0.41 -14.80 -5.07
CA TRP A 237 1.22 -13.75 -4.44
C TRP A 237 2.70 -14.14 -4.34
N THR A 238 3.58 -13.17 -4.56
CA THR A 238 5.00 -13.27 -4.20
C THR A 238 5.13 -13.33 -2.68
N SER A 239 6.00 -14.21 -2.19
CA SER A 239 6.15 -14.46 -0.74
C SER A 239 6.88 -13.32 -0.02
N LEU A 240 6.67 -13.21 1.29
CA LEU A 240 7.34 -12.19 2.12
C LEU A 240 8.85 -12.37 2.06
N GLU A 241 9.33 -13.62 2.09
CA GLU A 241 10.75 -13.94 1.98
C GLU A 241 11.32 -13.43 0.65
N GLU A 242 10.69 -13.75 -0.48
CA GLU A 242 11.14 -13.27 -1.80
C GLU A 242 11.14 -11.74 -1.88
N SER A 243 10.08 -11.07 -1.43
CA SER A 243 10.00 -9.60 -1.46
C SER A 243 11.10 -8.94 -0.62
N ILE A 244 11.35 -9.45 0.60
CA ILE A 244 12.36 -8.89 1.50
C ILE A 244 13.77 -9.15 0.98
N LEU A 245 14.05 -10.33 0.44
CA LEU A 245 15.34 -10.61 -0.18
C LEU A 245 15.58 -9.69 -1.39
N SER A 246 14.55 -9.44 -2.20
CA SER A 246 14.60 -8.48 -3.31
C SER A 246 14.87 -7.04 -2.84
N ASN A 247 14.34 -6.61 -1.69
CA ASN A 247 14.66 -5.29 -1.11
C ASN A 247 16.16 -5.12 -0.82
N VAL A 248 16.79 -6.15 -0.25
CA VAL A 248 18.15 -6.04 0.31
C VAL A 248 19.23 -6.53 -0.64
N GLU A 249 18.87 -7.16 -1.76
CA GLU A 249 19.79 -7.79 -2.70
C GLU A 249 20.93 -6.88 -3.14
N ALA A 250 20.62 -5.64 -3.53
CA ALA A 250 21.64 -4.69 -3.99
C ALA A 250 22.62 -4.29 -2.88
N VAL A 251 22.16 -4.09 -1.64
CA VAL A 251 23.05 -3.79 -0.50
C VAL A 251 23.87 -5.02 -0.10
N ALA A 252 23.25 -6.20 -0.09
CA ALA A 252 23.94 -7.45 0.21
C ALA A 252 25.10 -7.69 -0.75
N LYS A 253 24.89 -7.52 -2.06
CA LYS A 253 25.93 -7.67 -3.09
C LYS A 253 27.10 -6.70 -2.92
N THR A 254 26.81 -5.42 -2.64
CA THR A 254 27.88 -4.40 -2.44
C THR A 254 28.71 -4.62 -1.18
N GLU A 255 28.13 -5.21 -0.13
CA GLU A 255 28.85 -5.46 1.11
C GLU A 255 29.63 -6.78 1.09
N GLU A 256 29.27 -7.73 0.22
CA GLU A 256 30.02 -8.98 -0.01
C GLU A 256 31.18 -8.81 -1.01
N ASP A 257 31.14 -7.81 -1.90
CA ASP A 257 32.24 -7.45 -2.80
C ASP A 257 32.55 -5.93 -2.74
N PRO A 258 33.45 -5.48 -1.85
CA PRO A 258 33.78 -4.06 -1.68
C PRO A 258 34.58 -3.45 -2.86
N LYS A 259 34.70 -4.15 -4.00
CA LYS A 259 35.40 -3.68 -5.21
C LYS A 259 34.47 -3.26 -6.36
N LEU A 260 33.15 -3.31 -6.17
CA LEU A 260 32.14 -2.79 -7.11
C LEU A 260 31.68 -1.37 -6.74
#